data_AF-A0A399UDD0-F1
#
_entry.id   AF-A0A399UDD0-F1
#
_cell.length_a   1.000
_cell.length_b   1.000
_cell.length_c   1.000
_cell.angle_alpha   90.00
_cell.angle_beta   90.00
_cell.angle_gamma   90.00
#
_symmetry.space_group_name_H-M   'P 1'
#
loop_
_entity.id
_entity.type
_entity.pdbx_description
1 polymer ?
#
loop_
_entity_poly.entity_id
_entity_poly.type
_entity_poly.pdbx_seq_one_letter_code
_entity_poly.pdbx_strand_id
1 'polypeptide(L)'
;MGGEAAPAAIHALIEHLVATPTDRTLIQTDIDGLMDRFGVPLEQRAVLRQGSRDELSAIGVHGNYVIKWLIWSKRPTMPFFPISHYFDRRE
;
A
#
# COMPACT_ATOMS: atom_id res chain seq x y z
N MET A 1 18.06 -15.31 7.52
CA MET A 1 17.98 -14.85 6.11
C MET A 1 16.50 -14.90 5.72
N GLY A 2 15.79 -13.78 5.72
CA GLY A 2 14.34 -13.77 5.44
C GLY A 2 13.79 -12.43 4.95
N GLY A 3 14.66 -11.50 4.56
CA GLY A 3 14.27 -10.13 4.21
C GLY A 3 13.94 -9.90 2.72
N GLU A 4 14.28 -10.82 1.82
CA GLU A 4 14.18 -10.58 0.37
C GLU A 4 12.79 -10.89 -0.23
N ALA A 5 12.05 -11.86 0.33
CA ALA A 5 10.72 -12.22 -0.21
C ALA A 5 9.63 -11.20 0.13
N ALA A 6 9.84 -10.42 1.19
CA ALA A 6 8.81 -9.59 1.78
C ALA A 6 8.49 -8.32 0.96
N PRO A 7 9.49 -7.55 0.47
CA PRO A 7 9.22 -6.45 -0.47
C PRO A 7 8.59 -6.96 -1.77
N ALA A 8 9.00 -8.13 -2.27
CA ALA A 8 8.50 -8.70 -3.51
C ALA A 8 6.98 -8.97 -3.46
N ALA A 9 6.49 -9.53 -2.34
CA ALA A 9 5.05 -9.75 -2.14
C ALA A 9 4.25 -8.43 -2.14
N ILE A 10 4.77 -7.40 -1.45
CA ILE A 10 4.13 -6.08 -1.41
C ILE A 10 4.15 -5.40 -2.78
N HIS A 11 5.26 -5.51 -3.51
CA HIS A 11 5.39 -4.94 -4.85
C HIS A 11 4.39 -5.61 -5.81
N ALA A 12 4.33 -6.95 -5.80
CA ALA A 12 3.37 -7.71 -6.62
C ALA A 12 1.90 -7.34 -6.31
N LEU A 13 1.56 -7.15 -5.03
CA LEU A 13 0.25 -6.66 -4.62
C LEU A 13 -0.04 -5.28 -5.23
N ILE A 14 0.90 -4.34 -5.11
CA ILE A 14 0.72 -2.98 -5.61
C ILE A 14 0.64 -2.98 -7.14
N GLU A 15 1.44 -3.79 -7.83
CA GLU A 15 1.39 -3.96 -9.28
C GLU A 15 0.04 -4.53 -9.75
N HIS A 16 -0.50 -5.51 -9.03
CA HIS A 16 -1.86 -6.01 -9.26
C HIS A 16 -2.91 -4.90 -9.18
N LEU A 17 -2.81 -4.02 -8.18
CA LEU A 17 -3.72 -2.88 -8.01
C LEU A 17 -3.50 -1.76 -9.05
N VAL A 18 -2.31 -1.66 -9.64
CA VAL A 18 -2.07 -0.81 -10.82
C VAL A 18 -2.82 -1.39 -12.01
N ALA A 19 -2.66 -2.69 -12.28
CA ALA A 19 -3.27 -3.39 -13.40
C ALA A 19 -4.79 -3.56 -13.27
N THR A 20 -5.30 -3.66 -12.05
CA THR A 20 -6.70 -3.95 -11.72
C THR A 20 -7.27 -2.86 -10.79
N PRO A 21 -7.65 -1.68 -11.31
CA PRO A 21 -8.07 -0.55 -10.48
C PRO A 21 -9.31 -0.80 -9.62
N THR A 22 -10.21 -1.69 -10.06
CA THR A 22 -11.43 -2.08 -9.32
C THR A 22 -11.11 -2.71 -7.97
N ASP A 23 -10.02 -3.47 -7.90
CA ASP A 23 -9.58 -4.19 -6.71
C ASP A 23 -9.00 -3.26 -5.63
N ARG A 24 -8.77 -1.97 -5.94
CA ARG A 24 -8.36 -0.98 -4.94
C ARG A 24 -9.40 -0.77 -3.85
N THR A 25 -10.66 -1.09 -4.14
CA THR A 25 -11.74 -1.09 -3.13
C THR A 25 -11.45 -2.07 -1.99
N LEU A 26 -10.77 -3.19 -2.28
CA LEU A 26 -10.39 -4.21 -1.30
C LEU A 26 -9.46 -3.66 -0.21
N ILE A 27 -8.69 -2.60 -0.47
CA ILE A 27 -7.86 -1.94 0.55
C ILE A 27 -8.71 -1.42 1.72
N GLN A 28 -9.97 -1.08 1.46
CA GLN A 28 -10.91 -0.57 2.47
C GLN A 28 -11.87 -1.64 2.97
N THR A 29 -12.22 -2.62 2.13
CA THR A 29 -13.26 -3.61 2.46
C THR A 29 -12.71 -4.95 2.93
N ASP A 30 -11.53 -5.37 2.47
CA ASP A 30 -10.92 -6.66 2.80
C ASP A 30 -9.39 -6.64 2.62
N ILE A 31 -8.71 -5.77 3.37
CA ILE A 31 -7.24 -5.62 3.27
C ILE A 31 -6.50 -6.88 3.71
N ASP A 32 -7.09 -7.66 4.61
CA ASP A 32 -6.49 -8.88 5.15
C ASP A 32 -6.51 -10.02 4.14
N GLY A 33 -7.64 -10.24 3.46
CA GLY A 33 -7.70 -11.19 2.35
C GLY A 33 -6.78 -10.78 1.19
N LEU A 34 -6.65 -9.46 0.93
CA LEU A 34 -5.70 -8.97 -0.05
C LEU A 34 -4.24 -9.28 0.35
N MET A 35 -3.84 -9.01 1.58
CA MET A 35 -2.48 -9.32 2.05
C MET A 35 -2.20 -10.83 2.10
N ASP A 36 -3.21 -11.63 2.43
CA ASP A 36 -3.10 -13.09 2.44
C ASP A 36 -2.89 -13.68 1.03
N ARG A 37 -3.69 -13.22 0.05
CA ARG A 37 -3.59 -13.64 -1.34
C ARG A 37 -2.19 -13.45 -1.94
N PHE A 38 -1.49 -12.40 -1.54
CA PHE A 38 -0.14 -12.09 -2.02
C PHE A 38 0.97 -12.62 -1.10
N GLY A 39 0.63 -13.32 -0.01
CA GLY A 39 1.59 -13.91 0.91
C GLY A 39 2.40 -12.87 1.70
N VAL A 40 1.80 -11.72 2.02
CA VAL A 40 2.48 -10.68 2.80
C VAL A 40 2.77 -11.19 4.22
N PRO A 41 4.04 -11.17 4.68
CA PRO A 41 4.41 -11.63 6.02
C PRO A 41 3.69 -10.87 7.13
N LEU A 42 3.30 -11.58 8.19
CA LEU A 42 2.53 -11.03 9.32
C LEU A 42 3.20 -9.80 9.96
N GLU A 43 4.53 -9.81 10.06
CA GLU A 43 5.33 -8.72 10.62
C GLU A 43 5.19 -7.39 9.84
N GLN A 44 4.87 -7.45 8.54
CA GLN A 44 4.75 -6.28 7.67
C GLN A 44 3.30 -5.80 7.51
N ARG A 45 2.33 -6.66 7.84
CA ARG A 45 0.90 -6.31 7.72
C ARG A 45 0.55 -5.11 8.60
N ALA A 46 1.13 -4.99 9.79
CA ALA A 46 0.93 -3.83 10.66
C ALA A 46 1.38 -2.52 9.98
N VAL A 47 2.56 -2.52 9.37
CA VAL A 47 3.12 -1.37 8.64
C VAL A 47 2.28 -1.03 7.41
N LEU A 48 1.77 -2.03 6.68
CA LEU A 48 0.88 -1.77 5.54
C LEU A 48 -0.45 -1.13 5.96
N ARG A 49 -1.01 -1.52 7.10
CA ARG A 49 -2.28 -0.96 7.61
C ARG A 49 -2.10 0.45 8.16
N GLN A 50 -1.06 0.69 8.95
CA GLN A 50 -0.95 1.90 9.78
C GLN A 50 0.34 2.69 9.60
N GLY A 51 1.39 2.06 9.07
CA GLY A 51 2.72 2.67 8.97
C GLY A 51 2.75 3.93 8.10
N SER A 52 3.55 4.89 8.53
CA SER A 52 3.90 6.10 7.80
C SER A 52 4.67 5.81 6.51
N ARG A 53 4.88 6.87 5.71
CA ARG A 53 5.75 6.81 4.54
C ARG A 53 7.13 6.25 4.88
N ASP A 54 7.73 6.74 5.96
CA ASP A 54 9.07 6.35 6.39
C ASP A 54 9.11 4.90 6.85
N GLU A 55 8.09 4.43 7.59
CA GLU A 55 7.98 3.03 8.00
C GLU A 55 7.77 2.08 6.82
N LEU A 56 6.95 2.47 5.83
CA LEU A 56 6.80 1.71 4.58
C LEU A 56 8.12 1.65 3.80
N SER A 57 8.89 2.74 3.77
CA SER A 57 10.20 2.77 3.15
C SER A 57 11.22 1.92 3.92
N ALA A 58 11.15 1.90 5.25
CA ALA A 58 12.06 1.15 6.11
C ALA A 58 11.94 -0.37 5.93
N ILE A 59 10.75 -0.87 5.56
CA ILE A 59 10.54 -2.29 5.21
C ILE A 59 10.88 -2.62 3.74
N GLY A 60 11.49 -1.68 3.01
CA GLY A 60 12.01 -1.91 1.64
C GLY A 60 10.99 -1.70 0.52
N VAL A 61 9.85 -1.05 0.77
CA VAL A 61 8.89 -0.72 -0.30
C VAL A 61 9.45 0.42 -1.16
N HIS A 62 9.48 0.23 -2.48
CA HIS A 62 9.97 1.25 -3.41
C HIS A 62 9.17 2.55 -3.32
N GLY A 63 9.83 3.71 -3.40
CA GLY A 63 9.21 5.01 -3.12
C GLY A 63 7.94 5.31 -3.93
N ASN A 64 7.92 4.96 -5.22
CA ASN A 64 6.71 5.11 -6.06
C ASN A 64 5.53 4.26 -5.54
N TYR A 65 5.81 3.07 -5.04
CA TYR A 65 4.80 2.17 -4.47
C TYR A 65 4.32 2.64 -3.10
N VAL A 66 5.20 3.21 -2.28
CA VAL A 66 4.81 3.85 -1.00
C VAL A 66 3.76 4.93 -1.25
N ILE A 67 4.00 5.84 -2.20
CA ILE A 67 3.07 6.93 -2.51
C ILE A 67 1.72 6.40 -3.02
N LYS A 68 1.73 5.44 -3.95
CA LYS A 68 0.50 4.81 -4.45
C LYS A 68 -0.31 4.16 -3.33
N TRP A 69 0.37 3.41 -2.47
CA TRP A 69 -0.25 2.72 -1.34
C TRP A 69 -0.90 3.71 -0.37
N LEU A 70 -0.20 4.78 0.01
CA LEU A 70 -0.73 5.81 0.90
C LEU A 70 -1.98 6.49 0.29
N ILE A 71 -1.95 6.84 -0.99
CA ILE A 71 -3.12 7.42 -1.68
C ILE A 71 -4.31 6.46 -1.62
N TRP A 72 -4.14 5.21 -2.04
CA TRP A 72 -5.26 4.26 -2.11
C TRP A 72 -5.80 3.84 -0.74
N SER A 73 -4.94 3.83 0.28
CA SER A 73 -5.32 3.62 1.68
C SER A 73 -5.86 4.88 2.38
N LYS A 74 -6.03 6.00 1.65
CA LYS A 74 -6.49 7.30 2.18
C LYS A 74 -5.63 7.82 3.34
N ARG A 75 -4.32 7.52 3.30
CA ARG A 75 -3.33 7.96 4.29
C ARG A 75 -2.52 9.14 3.74
N PRO A 76 -2.06 10.06 4.61
CA PRO A 76 -1.32 11.24 4.19
C PRO A 76 0.00 10.85 3.53
N THR A 77 0.30 11.44 2.37
CA THR A 77 1.56 11.23 1.62
C THR A 77 2.67 12.19 2.08
N MET A 78 2.29 13.30 2.71
CA MET A 78 3.14 14.30 3.36
C MET A 78 2.37 14.95 4.52
N PRO A 79 3.05 15.46 5.57
CA PRO A 79 2.39 16.14 6.70
C PRO A 79 1.63 17.43 6.32
N PHE A 80 1.80 17.98 5.11
CA PHE A 80 1.21 19.26 4.70
C PHE A 80 0.42 19.24 3.38
N PHE A 81 0.21 18.08 2.75
CA PHE A 81 -0.58 18.00 1.51
C PHE A 81 -1.91 17.26 1.75
N PRO A 82 -3.05 17.97 1.75
CA PRO A 82 -4.34 17.32 1.87
C PRO A 82 -4.59 16.40 0.66
N ILE A 83 -5.04 15.18 0.96
CA ILE A 83 -5.37 14.10 0.01
C ILE A 83 -6.45 14.50 -1.02
N SER A 84 -7.11 15.65 -0.83
CA SER A 84 -8.14 16.19 -1.72
C SER A 84 -7.71 16.29 -3.19
N HIS A 85 -6.43 16.53 -3.50
CA HIS A 85 -6.00 16.68 -4.90
C HIS A 85 -6.02 15.39 -5.74
N TYR A 86 -6.05 14.20 -5.14
CA TYR A 86 -6.04 12.93 -5.88
C TYR A 86 -7.41 12.28 -6.03
N PHE A 87 -8.39 12.63 -5.19
CA PHE A 87 -9.74 12.07 -5.21
C PHE A 87 -10.80 13.00 -5.80
N ASP A 88 -10.47 14.28 -6.05
CA ASP A 88 -11.33 15.26 -6.71
C ASP A 88 -11.23 15.15 -8.25
N ARG A 89 -11.58 13.97 -8.76
CA ARG A 89 -11.94 13.78 -10.18
C ARG A 89 -12.99 12.68 -10.25
N ARG A 90 -14.15 12.97 -9.67
CA ARG A 90 -15.39 12.27 -9.90
C ARG A 90 -16.47 13.34 -10.08
N GLU A 91 -16.75 13.58 -11.36
CA GLU A 91 -18.02 14.02 -11.99
C GLU A 91 -19.04 14.76 -11.12
#